data_AF-A0A3B8W0S5-F1
#
_entry.id   AF-A0A3B8W0S5-F1
#
_cell.length_a   1.000
_cell.length_b   1.000
_cell.length_c   1.000
_cell.angle_alpha   90.00
_cell.angle_beta   90.00
_cell.angle_gamma   90.00
#
_symmetry.space_group_name_H-M   'P 1'
#
loop_
_entity.id
_entity.type
_entity.pdbx_description
1 polymer ?
#
loop_
_entity_poly.entity_id
_entity_poly.type
_entity_poly.pdbx_seq_one_letter_code
_entity_poly.pdbx_strand_id
1 'polypeptide(L)'
;MENLIIVVFIIGYLAIALEHPIKINKAATALITGVLCWALFAWQPPNAQFEQTPGYSSFVAAQSPADGDLYSSFIRAELSHHLGQIAAILFFLLGAMTIVELVDAHEGFRIITDRIRTTSVRTLMWLVSW
;
A
#
# COMPACT_ATOMS: atom_id res chain seq x y z
N MET A 1 -18.69 8.94 -12.72
CA MET A 1 -17.25 9.02 -12.37
C MET A 1 -16.79 7.77 -11.64
N GLU A 2 -17.63 7.16 -10.79
CA GLU A 2 -17.34 5.87 -10.13
C GLU A 2 -16.95 4.75 -11.11
N ASN A 3 -17.71 4.58 -12.19
CA ASN A 3 -17.39 3.58 -13.23
C ASN A 3 -16.02 3.83 -13.91
N LEU A 4 -15.58 5.09 -13.99
CA LEU A 4 -14.25 5.44 -14.52
C LEU A 4 -13.16 4.92 -13.60
N ILE A 5 -13.30 5.13 -12.29
CA ILE A 5 -12.35 4.63 -11.27
C ILE A 5 -12.28 3.10 -11.33
N ILE A 6 -13.41 2.42 -11.45
CA ILE A 6 -13.46 0.96 -11.57
C ILE A 6 -12.71 0.49 -12.83
N VAL A 7 -12.94 1.14 -13.97
CA VAL A 7 -12.25 0.80 -15.23
C VAL A 7 -10.74 1.02 -15.11
N VAL A 8 -10.30 2.16 -14.55
CA VAL A 8 -8.88 2.45 -14.32
C VAL A 8 -8.25 1.44 -13.37
N PHE A 9 -8.97 1.06 -12.31
CA PHE A 9 -8.51 0.04 -11.36
C PHE A 9 -8.33 -1.32 -12.03
N ILE A 10 -9.30 -1.77 -12.85
CA ILE A 10 -9.21 -3.05 -13.57
C ILE A 10 -8.05 -3.04 -14.56
N ILE A 11 -7.90 -1.98 -15.36
CA ILE A 11 -6.80 -1.84 -16.33
C ILE A 11 -5.44 -1.85 -15.60
N GLY A 12 -5.33 -1.10 -14.51
CA GLY A 12 -4.12 -1.05 -13.71
C GLY A 12 -3.78 -2.39 -13.07
N TYR A 13 -4.77 -3.10 -12.52
CA TYR A 13 -4.58 -4.44 -11.97
C TYR A 13 -4.16 -5.45 -13.04
N LEU A 14 -4.75 -5.38 -14.24
CA LEU A 14 -4.31 -6.19 -15.39
C LEU A 14 -2.87 -5.85 -15.78
N ALA A 15 -2.46 -4.59 -15.77
CA ALA A 15 -1.08 -4.19 -16.05
C ALA A 15 -0.08 -4.74 -15.02
N ILE A 16 -0.49 -4.86 -13.74
CA ILE A 16 0.30 -5.50 -12.67
C ILE A 16 0.41 -7.02 -12.91
N ALA A 17 -0.70 -7.69 -13.28
CA ALA A 17 -0.73 -9.13 -13.51
C ALA A 17 0.02 -9.54 -14.79
N LEU A 18 -0.02 -8.70 -15.82
CA LEU A 18 0.61 -8.90 -17.12
C LEU A 18 2.03 -8.30 -17.19
N GLU A 19 2.71 -8.12 -16.06
CA GLU A 19 4.09 -7.61 -16.01
C GLU A 19 5.03 -8.38 -16.96
N HIS A 20 4.97 -9.71 -16.96
CA HIS A 20 5.87 -10.55 -17.76
C HIS A 20 5.76 -10.30 -19.28
N PRO A 21 4.56 -10.27 -19.90
CA PRO A 21 4.44 -9.91 -21.31
C PRO A 21 4.66 -8.41 -21.61
N ILE A 22 4.31 -7.50 -20.69
CA ILE A 22 4.36 -6.04 -20.91
C ILE A 22 5.75 -5.45 -20.60
N LYS A 23 6.58 -6.15 -19.82
CA LYS A 23 7.94 -5.76 -19.41
C LYS A 23 8.01 -4.39 -18.69
N ILE A 24 6.92 -3.97 -18.05
CA ILE A 24 6.90 -2.78 -17.19
C ILE A 24 7.00 -3.25 -15.73
N ASN A 25 7.81 -2.55 -14.92
CA ASN A 25 7.98 -2.83 -13.51
C ASN A 25 6.65 -2.80 -12.74
N LYS A 26 6.36 -3.86 -11.98
CA LYS A 26 5.15 -4.00 -11.15
C LYS A 26 4.90 -2.85 -10.19
N ALA A 27 5.95 -2.35 -9.55
CA ALA A 27 5.85 -1.25 -8.60
C ALA A 27 5.46 0.05 -9.32
N ALA A 28 6.01 0.30 -10.52
CA ALA A 28 5.67 1.49 -11.29
C ALA A 28 4.20 1.48 -11.75
N THR A 29 3.68 0.36 -12.25
CA THR A 29 2.27 0.23 -12.66
C THR A 29 1.32 0.34 -11.46
N ALA A 30 1.69 -0.26 -10.32
CA ALA A 30 0.92 -0.14 -9.08
C ALA A 30 0.85 1.30 -8.56
N LEU A 31 1.98 2.02 -8.55
CA LEU A 31 2.04 3.42 -8.11
C LEU A 31 1.19 4.31 -9.01
N ILE A 32 1.32 4.19 -10.34
CA ILE A 32 0.54 4.99 -11.28
C ILE A 32 -0.96 4.70 -11.11
N THR A 33 -1.35 3.43 -11.02
CA THR A 33 -2.75 3.04 -10.83
C THR A 33 -3.32 3.62 -9.54
N GLY A 34 -2.58 3.53 -8.44
CA GLY A 34 -2.98 4.11 -7.16
C GLY A 34 -3.16 5.62 -7.23
N VAL A 35 -2.18 6.35 -7.79
CA VAL A 35 -2.24 7.82 -7.94
C VAL A 35 -3.41 8.23 -8.83
N LEU A 36 -3.65 7.52 -9.95
CA LEU A 36 -4.78 7.80 -10.83
C LEU A 36 -6.13 7.58 -10.14
N CYS A 37 -6.31 6.45 -9.44
CA CYS A 37 -7.54 6.19 -8.71
C CYS A 37 -7.82 7.27 -7.65
N TRP A 38 -6.80 7.68 -6.89
CA TRP A 38 -6.93 8.73 -5.88
C TRP A 38 -7.17 10.11 -6.49
N ALA A 39 -6.49 10.45 -7.59
CA ALA A 39 -6.71 11.73 -8.30
C ALA A 39 -8.13 11.81 -8.88
N LEU A 40 -8.64 10.72 -9.45
CA LEU A 40 -10.01 10.64 -9.95
C LEU A 40 -11.03 10.70 -8.81
N PHE A 41 -10.75 10.06 -7.67
CA PHE A 41 -11.59 10.16 -6.48
C PHE A 41 -11.65 11.58 -5.93
N ALA A 42 -10.50 12.28 -5.81
CA ALA A 42 -10.44 13.63 -5.29
C ALA A 42 -11.15 14.69 -6.16
N TRP A 43 -11.28 14.42 -7.47
CA TRP A 43 -12.00 15.29 -8.39
C TRP A 43 -13.50 14.97 -8.46
N GLN A 44 -13.96 13.83 -7.93
CA GLN A 44 -15.38 13.51 -7.98
C GLN A 44 -16.17 14.45 -7.04
N PRO A 45 -17.27 15.09 -7.48
CA PRO A 45 -18.11 15.86 -6.57
C PRO A 45 -18.78 14.93 -5.53
N PRO A 46 -19.07 15.43 -4.31
CA PRO A 46 -19.76 14.63 -3.30
C PRO A 46 -21.08 14.11 -3.86
N ASN A 47 -21.29 12.80 -3.76
CA ASN A 47 -22.56 12.18 -4.11
C ASN A 47 -23.48 12.19 -2.86
N ALA A 48 -24.80 12.20 -3.07
CA ALA A 48 -25.76 12.27 -1.97
C ALA A 48 -25.67 11.07 -0.99
N GLN A 49 -25.12 9.94 -1.43
CA GLN A 49 -24.85 8.77 -0.58
C GLN A 49 -23.64 8.96 0.33
N PHE A 50 -22.60 9.65 -0.14
CA PHE A 50 -21.38 9.93 0.61
C PHE A 50 -21.67 10.90 1.76
N GLU A 51 -22.54 11.89 1.53
CA GLU A 51 -23.01 12.82 2.57
C GLU A 51 -23.70 12.11 3.75
N GLN A 52 -24.28 10.93 3.51
CA GLN A 52 -24.96 10.11 4.52
C GLN A 52 -24.02 9.13 5.24
N THR A 53 -22.75 9.05 4.82
CA THR A 53 -21.79 8.11 5.40
C THR A 53 -21.37 8.61 6.79
N PRO A 54 -21.43 7.76 7.84
CA PRO A 54 -21.12 8.15 9.22
C PRO A 54 -19.75 8.83 9.41
N GLY A 55 -18.76 8.44 8.60
CA GLY A 55 -17.42 9.03 8.61
C GLY A 55 -17.40 10.49 8.14
N TYR A 56 -18.12 10.82 7.07
CA TYR A 56 -18.20 12.19 6.57
C TYR A 56 -19.06 13.07 7.48
N SER A 57 -20.23 12.57 7.91
CA SER A 57 -21.14 13.33 8.76
C SER A 57 -20.53 13.68 10.13
N SER A 58 -19.71 12.79 10.71
CA SER A 58 -19.01 13.08 11.97
C SER A 58 -17.86 14.07 11.78
N PHE A 59 -17.15 14.01 10.65
CA PHE A 59 -16.11 14.97 10.31
C PHE A 59 -16.69 16.38 10.10
N VAL A 60 -17.78 16.49 9.36
CA VAL A 60 -18.51 17.76 9.16
C VAL A 60 -19.08 18.29 10.49
N ALA A 61 -19.55 17.41 11.38
CA ALA A 61 -20.03 17.83 12.70
C ALA A 61 -18.89 18.31 13.63
N ALA A 62 -17.67 17.77 13.47
CA ALA A 62 -16.50 18.15 14.25
C ALA A 62 -15.80 19.41 13.72
N GLN A 63 -16.05 19.80 12.46
CA GLN A 63 -15.41 20.93 11.78
C GLN A 63 -16.41 22.09 11.62
N SER A 64 -16.05 23.30 12.09
CA SER A 64 -16.93 24.47 11.94
C SER A 64 -17.17 24.83 10.47
N PRO A 65 -18.40 25.22 10.07
CA PRO A 65 -18.79 25.50 8.68
C PRO A 65 -18.19 26.77 8.07
N ALA A 66 -17.24 27.42 8.75
CA ALA A 66 -16.61 28.66 8.30
C ALA A 66 -15.43 28.43 7.34
N ASP A 67 -14.85 27.23 7.31
CA ASP A 67 -13.65 26.90 6.52
C ASP A 67 -14.01 26.08 5.27
N GLY A 68 -14.21 26.79 4.14
CA GLY A 68 -14.02 26.26 2.79
C GLY A 68 -14.72 24.94 2.41
N ASP A 69 -14.20 24.31 1.35
CA ASP A 69 -14.74 23.09 0.78
C ASP A 69 -14.47 21.88 1.70
N LEU A 70 -15.44 21.60 2.59
CA LEU A 70 -15.43 20.52 3.59
C LEU A 70 -15.18 19.12 3.00
N TYR A 71 -15.55 18.93 1.73
CA TYR A 71 -15.29 17.69 1.02
C TYR A 71 -13.80 17.48 0.78
N SER A 72 -13.10 18.53 0.35
CA SER A 72 -11.67 18.49 0.08
C SER A 72 -10.83 18.29 1.35
N SER A 73 -11.24 18.84 2.49
CA SER A 73 -10.55 18.67 3.77
C SER A 73 -10.71 17.26 4.31
N PHE A 74 -11.90 16.65 4.17
CA PHE A 74 -12.13 15.26 4.50
C PHE A 74 -11.22 14.32 3.68
N ILE A 75 -11.22 14.47 2.35
CA ILE A 75 -10.40 13.62 1.47
C ILE A 75 -8.92 13.72 1.82
N ARG A 76 -8.41 14.92 2.10
CA ARG A 76 -7.01 15.13 2.50
C ARG A 76 -6.68 14.45 3.82
N ALA A 77 -7.58 14.52 4.81
CA ALA A 77 -7.38 13.86 6.09
C ALA A 77 -7.30 12.34 5.92
N GLU A 78 -8.25 11.75 5.18
CA GLU A 78 -8.31 10.30 4.96
C GLU A 78 -7.13 9.79 4.13
N LEU A 79 -6.77 10.52 3.08
CA LEU A 79 -5.57 10.26 2.27
C LEU A 79 -4.32 10.24 3.13
N SER A 80 -4.13 11.27 3.95
CA SER A 80 -2.96 11.39 4.82
C SER A 80 -2.87 10.23 5.81
N HIS A 81 -4.01 9.85 6.39
CA HIS A 81 -4.10 8.74 7.33
C HIS A 81 -3.65 7.41 6.70
N HIS A 82 -4.25 7.03 5.56
CA HIS A 82 -3.91 5.77 4.89
C HIS A 82 -2.51 5.80 4.26
N LEU A 83 -2.11 6.92 3.66
CA LEU A 83 -0.78 7.06 3.08
C LEU A 83 0.29 6.92 4.15
N GLY A 84 0.09 7.53 5.33
CA GLY A 84 1.01 7.40 6.47
C GLY A 84 1.16 5.96 6.94
N GLN A 85 0.05 5.24 7.09
CA GLN A 85 0.06 3.82 7.50
C GLN A 85 0.77 2.93 6.48
N ILE A 86 0.47 3.10 5.19
CA ILE A 86 1.08 2.29 4.12
C ILE A 86 2.57 2.62 3.99
N ALA A 87 2.94 3.91 4.03
CA ALA A 87 4.33 4.34 3.98
C ALA A 87 5.14 3.75 5.15
N ALA A 88 4.57 3.70 6.36
CA ALA A 88 5.22 3.07 7.51
C ALA A 88 5.53 1.58 7.26
N ILE A 89 4.58 0.82 6.70
CA ILE A 89 4.79 -0.60 6.34
C ILE A 89 5.86 -0.71 5.24
N LEU A 90 5.82 0.15 4.22
CA LEU A 90 6.80 0.14 3.13
C LEU A 90 8.22 0.44 3.63
N PHE A 91 8.39 1.47 4.47
CA PHE A 91 9.69 1.78 5.08
C PHE A 91 10.17 0.68 6.01
N PHE A 92 9.26 0.04 6.76
CA PHE A 92 9.58 -1.12 7.57
C PHE A 92 10.09 -2.30 6.73
N LEU A 93 9.39 -2.65 5.64
CA LEU A 93 9.79 -3.75 4.77
C LEU A 93 11.06 -3.44 3.96
N LEU A 94 11.21 -2.20 3.47
CA LEU A 94 12.42 -1.76 2.79
C LEU A 94 13.62 -1.79 3.74
N GLY A 95 13.46 -1.31 4.98
CA GLY A 95 14.48 -1.40 6.01
C GLY A 95 14.83 -2.85 6.38
N ALA A 96 13.83 -3.69 6.59
CA ALA A 96 14.03 -5.10 6.92
C ALA A 96 14.75 -5.85 5.79
N MET A 97 14.32 -5.68 4.54
CA MET A 97 14.97 -6.29 3.38
C MET A 97 16.41 -5.78 3.21
N THR A 98 16.64 -4.47 3.37
CA THR A 98 17.98 -3.87 3.28
C THR A 98 18.92 -4.37 4.38
N ILE A 99 18.44 -4.50 5.63
CA ILE A 99 19.24 -5.04 6.73
C ILE A 99 19.58 -6.51 6.46
N VAL A 100 18.61 -7.32 6.02
CA VAL A 100 18.85 -8.71 5.66
C VAL A 100 19.89 -8.83 4.55
N GLU A 101 19.78 -8.01 3.51
CA GLU A 101 20.73 -7.97 2.39
C GLU A 101 22.14 -7.53 2.84
N LEU A 102 22.25 -6.50 3.68
CA LEU A 102 23.54 -6.02 4.20
C LEU A 102 24.24 -7.08 5.07
N VAL A 103 23.48 -7.77 5.93
CA VAL A 103 24.00 -8.84 6.79
C VAL A 103 24.45 -10.04 5.94
N ASP A 104 23.68 -10.41 4.92
CA ASP A 104 24.04 -11.50 4.00
C ASP A 104 25.29 -11.17 3.18
N ALA A 105 25.43 -9.92 2.71
CA ALA A 105 26.60 -9.45 1.96
C ALA A 105 27.92 -9.53 2.74
N HIS A 106 27.86 -9.50 4.07
CA HIS A 106 29.02 -9.65 4.97
C HIS A 106 29.14 -11.06 5.57
N GLU A 107 28.45 -12.06 5.00
CA GLU A 107 28.40 -13.44 5.47
C GLU A 107 27.93 -13.55 6.94
N GLY A 108 27.14 -12.59 7.43
CA GLY A 108 26.70 -12.53 8.82
C GLY A 108 25.88 -13.76 9.24
N PHE A 109 25.18 -14.38 8.28
CA PHE A 109 24.44 -15.63 8.51
C PHE A 109 25.30 -16.89 8.47
N ARG A 110 26.57 -16.82 8.03
CA ARG A 110 27.45 -18.00 7.90
C ARG A 110 27.64 -18.74 9.22
N ILE A 111 27.76 -18.00 10.33
CA ILE A 111 27.88 -18.60 11.67
C ILE A 111 26.65 -19.47 12.02
N ILE A 112 25.46 -19.01 11.61
CA ILE A 112 24.21 -19.72 11.86
C ILE A 112 24.09 -20.91 10.89
N THR A 113 24.34 -20.71 9.59
CA THR A 113 24.22 -21.77 8.59
C THR A 113 25.24 -22.89 8.78
N ASP A 114 26.48 -22.59 9.16
CA ASP A 114 27.52 -23.60 9.45
C ASP A 114 27.16 -24.49 10.66
N ARG A 115 26.29 -24.02 11.55
CA ARG A 115 25.81 -24.76 12.73
C ARG A 115 24.67 -25.73 12.39
N ILE A 116 23.99 -25.54 11.26
CA ILE A 116 22.84 -26.36 10.84
C ILE A 116 23.36 -27.60 10.10
N ARG A 117 23.22 -28.78 10.74
CA ARG A 117 23.67 -30.07 10.17
C ARG A 117 22.57 -30.93 9.55
N THR A 118 21.30 -30.56 9.72
CA THR A 118 20.17 -31.33 9.23
C THR A 118 19.96 -31.12 7.73
N THR A 119 19.71 -32.19 6.98
CA THR A 119 19.45 -32.15 5.53
C THR A 119 17.97 -32.29 5.19
N SER A 120 17.12 -32.59 6.17
CA SER A 120 15.69 -32.76 5.96
C SER A 120 14.98 -31.41 6.02
N VAL A 121 14.25 -31.04 4.96
CA VAL A 121 13.50 -29.77 4.88
C VAL A 121 12.49 -29.64 6.03
N ARG A 122 11.90 -30.75 6.48
CA ARG A 122 10.95 -30.77 7.61
C ARG A 122 11.64 -30.40 8.91
N THR A 123 12.76 -31.04 9.24
CA THR A 123 13.53 -30.73 10.45
C THR A 123 14.12 -29.33 10.39
N LEU A 124 14.54 -28.87 9.20
CA LEU A 124 15.04 -27.53 8.99
C LEU A 124 13.95 -26.47 9.24
N MET A 125 12.74 -26.65 8.70
CA MET A 125 11.61 -25.75 8.97
C MET A 125 11.29 -25.69 10.47
N TRP A 126 11.24 -26.84 11.16
CA TRP A 126 11.01 -26.85 12.61
C TRP A 126 12.12 -26.15 13.41
N LEU A 127 13.37 -26.24 12.94
CA LEU A 127 14.52 -25.62 13.61
C LEU A 127 14.62 -24.11 13.37
N VAL A 128 14.18 -23.61 12.22
CA VAL A 128 14.17 -22.17 11.90
C VAL A 128 12.91 -21.48 12.42
N SER A 129 11.79 -22.20 12.52
CA SER A 129 10.50 -21.66 13.00
C SER A 129 10.33 -21.71 14.54
N TRP A 130 11.26 -22.33 15.27
CA TRP A 130 11.26 -22.36 16.74
C TRP A 130 12.12 -21.21 17.29
#